data_AF-A0AAE3T3V5-F1
#
_entry.id   AF-A0AAE3T3V5-F1
#
_cell.length_a   1.000
_cell.length_b   1.000
_cell.length_c   1.000
_cell.angle_alpha   90.00
_cell.angle_beta   90.00
_cell.angle_gamma   90.00
#
_symmetry.space_group_name_H-M   'P 1'
#
loop_
_entity.id
_entity.type
_entity.pdbx_description
1 polymer ?
#
loop_
_entity_poly.entity_id
_entity_poly.type
_entity_poly.pdbx_seq_one_letter_code
_entity_poly.pdbx_strand_id
1 'polypeptide(L)'
;MASSFSSSRLVIVGVGLIGGSLALALRRAGVVGRVIGVGRSAASLETAVRLGVIDEALPMEEAVRGADMVVLCAPVAQTLPLLLAMQPHLDPDTIVTDAGSTKSDVIMAAKTALGDQVSQFVPAHPIAGRELNGVEAALADLYVGKKTVLCPLQENRRADVARVQAMWDAAGGYCHVMSAVQHDAVFAAVSHLPHVLSYALVAQIINAEDAALKLDFAGGGFRDFTRIAASSPEMWRDICLSNRDALLRELTTYEAVVGRLKKMIAERDSDALERVFRRASEARLAWPQRVAGTSQPE
;
A
#
# COMPACT_ATOMS: atom_id res chain seq x y z
N MET A 1 10.19 16.44 22.74
CA MET A 1 8.75 16.07 22.63
C MET A 1 8.44 15.95 21.16
N ALA A 2 8.06 14.77 20.66
CA ALA A 2 7.60 14.66 19.28
C ALA A 2 6.38 15.57 19.14
N SER A 3 6.37 16.46 18.13
CA SER A 3 5.21 17.32 17.89
C SER A 3 4.01 16.42 17.62
N SER A 4 2.97 16.51 18.46
CA SER A 4 1.70 15.83 18.20
C SER A 4 1.15 16.32 16.86
N PHE A 5 0.89 15.41 15.93
CA PHE A 5 0.18 15.74 14.70
C PHE A 5 -1.19 16.35 15.06
N SER A 6 -1.60 17.38 14.32
CA SER A 6 -2.96 17.89 14.34
C SER A 6 -3.36 18.40 12.96
N SER A 7 -4.61 18.18 12.58
CA SER A 7 -5.21 18.74 11.36
C SER A 7 -6.64 19.19 11.65
N SER A 8 -6.93 20.46 11.41
CA SER A 8 -8.27 21.02 11.52
C SER A 8 -9.14 20.53 10.36
N ARG A 9 -8.56 20.40 9.16
CA ARG A 9 -9.22 19.88 7.96
C ARG A 9 -8.34 18.87 7.23
N LEU A 10 -8.72 17.60 7.32
CA LEU A 10 -8.10 16.46 6.63
C LEU A 10 -8.95 16.08 5.42
N VAL A 11 -8.33 15.96 4.24
CA VAL A 11 -8.99 15.48 3.03
C VAL A 11 -8.50 14.07 2.70
N ILE A 12 -9.42 13.12 2.54
CA ILE A 12 -9.14 11.75 2.09
C ILE A 12 -9.69 11.57 0.68
N VAL A 13 -8.79 11.41 -0.29
CA VAL A 13 -9.14 11.13 -1.68
C VAL A 13 -9.11 9.61 -1.89
N GLY A 14 -10.29 8.99 -1.94
CA GLY A 14 -10.45 7.53 -1.95
C GLY A 14 -10.77 6.99 -0.55
N VAL A 15 -12.05 7.03 -0.18
CA VAL A 15 -12.53 6.59 1.14
C VAL A 15 -12.83 5.08 1.14
N GLY A 16 -11.83 4.27 0.82
CA GLY A 16 -11.91 2.79 0.88
C GLY A 16 -11.31 2.22 2.17
N LEU A 17 -10.81 0.99 2.12
CA LEU A 17 -10.11 0.35 3.25
C LEU A 17 -9.00 1.25 3.79
N ILE A 18 -8.07 1.69 2.94
CA ILE A 18 -6.90 2.47 3.37
C ILE A 18 -7.33 3.86 3.86
N GLY A 19 -7.94 4.69 3.01
CA GLY A 19 -8.32 6.05 3.39
C GLY A 19 -9.30 6.10 4.57
N GLY A 20 -10.29 5.20 4.61
CA GLY A 20 -11.24 5.12 5.71
C GLY A 20 -10.61 4.66 7.02
N SER A 21 -9.69 3.69 6.97
CA SER A 21 -8.95 3.26 8.17
C SER A 21 -8.10 4.40 8.74
N LEU A 22 -7.47 5.21 7.88
CA LEU A 22 -6.66 6.33 8.33
C LEU A 22 -7.53 7.40 9.00
N ALA A 23 -8.67 7.75 8.39
CA ALA A 23 -9.63 8.68 8.97
C ALA A 23 -10.09 8.20 10.37
N LEU A 24 -10.49 6.93 10.50
CA LEU A 24 -10.91 6.35 11.77
C LEU A 24 -9.77 6.32 12.81
N ALA A 25 -8.56 5.96 12.40
CA ALA A 25 -7.40 5.91 13.28
C ALA A 25 -7.07 7.30 13.87
N LEU A 26 -7.03 8.31 13.01
CA LEU A 26 -6.73 9.69 13.42
C LEU A 26 -7.85 10.31 14.26
N ARG A 27 -9.12 10.00 13.96
CA ARG A 27 -10.25 10.39 14.81
C ARG A 27 -10.14 9.79 16.19
N ARG A 28 -9.84 8.49 16.28
CA ARG A 28 -9.66 7.78 17.56
C ARG A 28 -8.50 8.38 18.37
N ALA A 29 -7.45 8.86 17.71
CA ALA A 29 -6.34 9.54 18.35
C ALA A 29 -6.66 11.00 18.75
N GLY A 30 -7.80 11.57 18.35
CA GLY A 30 -8.21 12.93 18.71
C GLY A 30 -7.39 14.03 18.04
N VAL A 31 -6.74 13.72 16.92
CA VAL A 31 -5.78 14.62 16.23
C VAL A 31 -6.35 15.26 14.96
N VAL A 32 -7.61 14.99 14.63
CA VAL A 32 -8.29 15.56 13.45
C VAL A 32 -9.61 16.21 13.84
N GLY A 33 -9.86 17.39 13.30
CA GLY A 33 -11.13 18.11 13.45
C GLY A 33 -12.17 17.60 12.45
N ARG A 34 -12.12 18.14 11.23
CA ARG A 34 -13.04 17.80 10.13
C ARG A 34 -12.35 16.90 9.10
N VAL A 35 -12.99 15.81 8.71
CA VAL A 35 -12.52 14.89 7.66
C VAL A 35 -13.46 14.96 6.46
N ILE A 36 -12.90 15.29 5.31
CA ILE A 36 -13.60 15.44 4.02
C ILE A 36 -13.26 14.25 3.14
N GLY A 37 -14.28 13.57 2.62
CA GLY A 37 -14.10 12.52 1.62
C GLY A 37 -14.22 13.04 0.20
N VAL A 38 -13.33 12.59 -0.67
CA VAL A 38 -13.45 12.75 -2.13
C VAL A 38 -13.43 11.36 -2.76
N GLY A 39 -14.33 11.10 -3.70
CA GLY A 39 -14.43 9.79 -4.33
C GLY A 39 -15.34 9.78 -5.55
N ARG A 40 -15.31 8.68 -6.31
CA ARG A 40 -16.07 8.54 -7.57
C ARG A 40 -17.53 8.07 -7.35
N SER A 41 -17.80 7.37 -6.27
CA SER A 41 -19.11 6.76 -5.99
C SER A 41 -19.83 7.53 -4.90
N ALA A 42 -20.92 8.21 -5.26
CA ALA A 42 -21.79 8.89 -4.30
C ALA A 42 -22.28 7.93 -3.22
N ALA A 43 -22.74 6.72 -3.60
CA ALA A 43 -23.21 5.70 -2.66
C ALA A 43 -22.13 5.26 -1.65
N SER A 44 -20.86 5.15 -2.08
CA SER A 44 -19.75 4.81 -1.17
C SER A 44 -19.46 5.95 -0.20
N LEU A 45 -19.52 7.20 -0.68
CA LEU A 45 -19.30 8.40 0.14
C LEU A 45 -20.44 8.62 1.15
N GLU A 46 -21.69 8.42 0.75
CA GLU A 46 -22.85 8.43 1.66
C GLU A 46 -22.71 7.39 2.76
N THR A 47 -22.24 6.19 2.41
CA THR A 47 -21.95 5.15 3.40
C THR A 47 -20.82 5.56 4.34
N ALA A 48 -19.76 6.18 3.83
CA ALA A 48 -18.67 6.69 4.66
C ALA A 48 -19.13 7.76 5.66
N VAL A 49 -20.03 8.66 5.26
CA VAL A 49 -20.67 9.64 6.15
C VAL A 49 -21.54 8.93 7.19
N ARG A 50 -22.41 8.01 6.77
CA ARG A 50 -23.29 7.25 7.67
C ARG A 50 -22.52 6.47 8.74
N LEU A 51 -21.36 5.93 8.37
CA LEU A 51 -20.47 5.20 9.28
C LEU A 51 -19.59 6.11 10.15
N GLY A 52 -19.66 7.43 9.99
CA GLY A 52 -18.83 8.39 10.72
C GLY A 52 -17.34 8.35 10.36
N VAL A 53 -16.99 7.76 9.21
CA VAL A 53 -15.61 7.73 8.71
C VAL A 53 -15.18 9.13 8.28
N ILE A 54 -16.05 9.82 7.54
CA ILE A 54 -15.90 11.21 7.09
C ILE A 54 -17.07 12.05 7.60
N ASP A 55 -16.89 13.36 7.76
CA ASP A 55 -17.97 14.27 8.18
C ASP A 55 -18.84 14.69 6.99
N GLU A 56 -18.22 14.88 5.83
CA GLU A 56 -18.91 15.23 4.58
C GLU A 56 -18.11 14.73 3.38
N ALA A 57 -18.79 14.67 2.24
CA ALA A 57 -18.17 14.44 0.95
C ALA A 57 -18.31 15.69 0.08
N LEU A 58 -17.22 16.10 -0.57
CA LEU A 58 -17.18 17.30 -1.42
C LEU A 58 -16.49 17.01 -2.76
N PRO A 59 -16.78 17.81 -3.81
CA PRO A 59 -15.96 17.86 -5.02
C PRO A 59 -14.50 18.21 -4.70
N MET A 60 -13.56 17.81 -5.57
CA MET A 60 -12.12 17.98 -5.34
C MET A 60 -11.75 19.45 -5.08
N GLU A 61 -12.26 20.34 -5.93
CA GLU A 61 -12.00 21.78 -5.93
C GLU A 61 -12.46 22.50 -4.65
N GLU A 62 -13.47 21.97 -3.97
CA GLU A 62 -13.98 22.49 -2.70
C GLU A 62 -13.32 21.79 -1.51
N ALA A 63 -13.03 20.50 -1.65
CA ALA A 63 -12.44 19.69 -0.59
C ALA A 63 -11.06 20.22 -0.18
N VAL A 64 -10.20 20.51 -1.16
CA VAL A 64 -8.79 20.86 -0.91
C VAL A 64 -8.56 22.30 -0.45
N ARG A 65 -9.54 23.19 -0.60
CA ARG A 65 -9.45 24.57 -0.08
C ARG A 65 -9.44 24.56 1.44
N GLY A 66 -8.47 25.25 2.03
CA GLY A 66 -8.25 25.29 3.48
C GLY A 66 -7.82 23.95 4.09
N ALA A 67 -7.40 22.98 3.27
CA ALA A 67 -6.93 21.69 3.77
C ALA A 67 -5.53 21.81 4.36
N ASP A 68 -5.34 21.29 5.57
CA ASP A 68 -4.00 21.15 6.15
C ASP A 68 -3.23 20.00 5.49
N MET A 69 -3.96 18.92 5.19
CA MET A 69 -3.43 17.65 4.73
C MET A 69 -4.41 17.02 3.75
N VAL A 70 -3.91 16.59 2.60
CA VAL A 70 -4.63 15.81 1.59
C VAL A 70 -3.93 14.46 1.46
N VAL A 71 -4.67 13.36 1.61
CA VAL A 71 -4.13 12.00 1.50
C VAL A 71 -4.76 11.28 0.31
N LEU A 72 -3.94 10.94 -0.67
CA LEU A 72 -4.32 10.16 -1.85
C LEU A 72 -4.32 8.66 -1.52
N CYS A 73 -5.52 8.09 -1.42
CA CYS A 73 -5.77 6.67 -1.15
C CYS A 73 -6.47 5.97 -2.34
N ALA A 74 -6.45 6.59 -3.52
CA ALA A 74 -6.91 5.99 -4.78
C ALA A 74 -5.84 5.07 -5.39
N PRO A 75 -6.18 4.21 -6.37
CA PRO A 75 -5.20 3.44 -7.12
C PRO A 75 -4.11 4.34 -7.71
N VAL A 76 -2.86 3.88 -7.74
CA VAL A 76 -1.68 4.68 -8.15
C VAL A 76 -1.81 5.25 -9.57
N ALA A 77 -2.52 4.56 -10.47
CA ALA A 77 -2.80 5.06 -11.81
C ALA A 77 -3.64 6.35 -11.83
N GLN A 78 -4.33 6.68 -10.73
CA GLN A 78 -5.12 7.90 -10.60
C GLN A 78 -4.33 9.08 -10.05
N THR A 79 -3.08 8.88 -9.60
CA THR A 79 -2.30 9.95 -8.96
C THR A 79 -2.15 11.19 -9.85
N LEU A 80 -1.74 11.03 -11.12
CA LEU A 80 -1.57 12.15 -12.04
C LEU A 80 -2.87 12.95 -12.26
N PRO A 81 -4.00 12.36 -12.69
CA PRO A 81 -5.23 13.12 -12.90
C PRO A 81 -5.77 13.75 -11.61
N LEU A 82 -5.61 13.08 -10.45
CA LEU A 82 -6.03 13.66 -9.16
C LEU A 82 -5.19 14.88 -8.79
N LEU A 83 -3.87 14.79 -8.94
CA LEU A 83 -2.98 15.91 -8.65
C LEU A 83 -3.24 17.09 -9.59
N LEU A 84 -3.45 16.85 -10.89
CA LEU A 84 -3.82 17.90 -11.85
C LEU A 84 -5.14 18.58 -11.48
N ALA A 85 -6.13 17.82 -10.99
CA ALA A 85 -7.42 18.37 -10.60
C ALA A 85 -7.36 19.24 -9.33
N MET A 86 -6.47 18.91 -8.37
CA MET A 86 -6.36 19.69 -7.12
C MET A 86 -5.37 20.86 -7.20
N GLN A 87 -4.34 20.76 -8.04
CA GLN A 87 -3.24 21.74 -8.11
C GLN A 87 -3.71 23.21 -8.17
N PRO A 88 -4.74 23.59 -8.96
CA PRO A 88 -5.19 24.98 -9.04
C PRO A 88 -5.90 25.49 -7.78
N HIS A 89 -6.19 24.61 -6.83
CA HIS A 89 -7.03 24.85 -5.67
C HIS A 89 -6.30 24.63 -4.34
N LEU A 90 -5.06 24.14 -4.37
CA LEU A 90 -4.24 23.94 -3.18
C LEU A 90 -3.82 25.29 -2.59
N ASP A 91 -3.91 25.40 -1.27
CA ASP A 91 -3.31 26.52 -0.56
C ASP A 91 -1.78 26.32 -0.45
N PRO A 92 -0.99 27.40 -0.30
CA PRO A 92 0.48 27.31 -0.29
C PRO A 92 1.08 26.39 0.79
N ASP A 93 0.38 26.24 1.92
CA ASP A 93 0.83 25.43 3.06
C ASP A 93 0.15 24.06 3.17
N THR A 94 -0.73 23.71 2.22
CA THR A 94 -1.36 22.38 2.19
C THR A 94 -0.30 21.31 1.92
N ILE A 95 -0.24 20.28 2.76
CA ILE A 95 0.60 19.09 2.50
C ILE A 95 -0.25 18.05 1.77
N VAL A 96 0.30 17.50 0.69
CA VAL A 96 -0.28 16.38 -0.04
C VAL A 96 0.59 15.15 0.21
N THR A 97 -0.02 14.01 0.52
CA THR A 97 0.67 12.73 0.67
C THR A 97 -0.16 11.62 0.02
N ASP A 98 0.38 10.42 -0.08
CA ASP A 98 -0.31 9.28 -0.66
C ASP A 98 -0.18 8.03 0.22
N ALA A 99 -0.87 6.97 -0.18
CA ALA A 99 -0.75 5.65 0.40
C ALA A 99 -0.53 4.57 -0.67
N GLY A 100 -0.03 4.95 -1.85
CA GLY A 100 0.13 4.07 -3.00
C GLY A 100 1.19 3.00 -2.80
N SER A 101 1.02 1.85 -3.46
CA SER A 101 1.94 0.71 -3.31
C SER A 101 3.23 0.83 -4.11
N THR A 102 3.36 1.85 -4.97
CA THR A 102 4.55 2.16 -5.78
C THR A 102 4.92 3.63 -5.60
N LYS A 103 6.21 3.98 -5.71
CA LYS A 103 6.70 5.32 -5.31
C LYS A 103 7.35 6.10 -6.45
N SER A 104 8.07 5.45 -7.37
CA SER A 104 8.74 6.19 -8.46
C SER A 104 7.76 6.81 -9.44
N ASP A 105 6.68 6.11 -9.77
CA ASP A 105 5.62 6.56 -10.67
C ASP A 105 4.81 7.71 -10.08
N VAL A 106 4.41 7.61 -8.80
CA VAL A 106 3.62 8.66 -8.14
C VAL A 106 4.44 9.93 -7.92
N ILE A 107 5.75 9.82 -7.69
CA ILE A 107 6.64 10.98 -7.62
C ILE A 107 6.76 11.64 -8.99
N MET A 108 6.88 10.86 -10.06
CA MET A 108 6.91 11.39 -11.43
C MET A 108 5.61 12.10 -11.79
N ALA A 109 4.47 11.52 -11.39
CA ALA A 109 3.16 12.13 -11.53
C ALA A 109 3.09 13.46 -10.76
N ALA A 110 3.59 13.50 -9.53
CA ALA A 110 3.61 14.73 -8.73
C ALA A 110 4.52 15.81 -9.32
N LYS A 111 5.71 15.47 -9.80
CA LYS A 111 6.59 16.41 -10.50
C LYS A 111 5.92 17.01 -11.74
N THR A 112 5.22 16.16 -12.51
CA THR A 112 4.48 16.59 -13.70
C THR A 112 3.29 17.49 -13.36
N ALA A 113 2.49 17.11 -12.35
CA ALA A 113 1.25 17.78 -12.03
C ALA A 113 1.43 19.07 -11.23
N LEU A 114 2.29 19.05 -10.22
CA LEU A 114 2.41 20.13 -9.24
C LEU A 114 3.41 21.21 -9.67
N GLY A 115 4.38 20.89 -10.53
CA GLY A 115 5.41 21.84 -10.96
C GLY A 115 6.10 22.51 -9.77
N ASP A 116 5.99 23.83 -9.67
CA ASP A 116 6.59 24.62 -8.58
C ASP A 116 6.02 24.27 -7.19
N GLN A 117 4.82 23.69 -7.13
CA GLN A 117 4.18 23.24 -5.87
C GLN A 117 4.64 21.83 -5.43
N VAL A 118 5.57 21.18 -6.15
CA VAL A 118 5.96 19.78 -5.87
C VAL A 118 6.51 19.57 -4.44
N SER A 119 7.05 20.62 -3.83
CA SER A 119 7.50 20.60 -2.43
C SER A 119 6.40 20.24 -1.42
N GLN A 120 5.12 20.45 -1.79
CA GLN A 120 3.94 20.09 -1.00
C GLN A 120 3.65 18.59 -1.00
N PHE A 121 4.20 17.80 -1.94
CA PHE A 121 3.95 16.36 -2.03
C PHE A 121 4.99 15.53 -1.30
N VAL A 122 4.58 14.85 -0.24
CA VAL A 122 5.41 13.94 0.57
C VAL A 122 4.92 12.50 0.37
N PRO A 123 5.58 11.67 -0.47
CA PRO A 123 5.08 10.33 -0.79
C PRO A 123 5.19 9.36 0.38
N ALA A 124 4.18 8.50 0.54
CA ALA A 124 4.14 7.48 1.58
C ALA A 124 3.50 6.15 1.12
N HIS A 125 3.79 5.08 1.84
CA HIS A 125 3.19 3.76 1.64
C HIS A 125 3.04 3.04 2.99
N PRO A 126 1.82 3.00 3.57
CA PRO A 126 1.57 2.16 4.75
C PRO A 126 1.58 0.69 4.34
N ILE A 127 2.41 -0.13 5.01
CA ILE A 127 2.53 -1.56 4.77
C ILE A 127 1.47 -2.30 5.59
N ALA A 128 0.22 -2.00 5.25
CA ALA A 128 -0.98 -2.50 5.89
C ALA A 128 -2.09 -2.66 4.85
N GLY A 129 -2.85 -3.74 4.95
CA GLY A 129 -3.94 -4.03 4.03
C GLY A 129 -4.62 -5.35 4.37
N ARG A 130 -5.77 -5.57 3.74
CA ARG A 130 -6.53 -6.82 3.76
C ARG A 130 -7.05 -7.09 2.36
N GLU A 131 -7.49 -8.31 2.11
CA GLU A 131 -8.13 -8.72 0.85
C GLU A 131 -9.51 -8.06 0.63
N LEU A 132 -10.14 -7.56 1.70
CA LEU A 132 -11.43 -6.86 1.63
C LEU A 132 -11.29 -5.42 1.13
N ASN A 133 -12.32 -4.94 0.45
CA ASN A 133 -12.36 -3.60 -0.16
C ASN A 133 -13.59 -2.81 0.34
N GLY A 134 -13.62 -1.51 0.04
CA GLY A 134 -14.72 -0.63 0.45
C GLY A 134 -14.52 0.02 1.82
N VAL A 135 -15.39 0.97 2.15
CA VAL A 135 -15.32 1.72 3.41
C VAL A 135 -15.79 0.88 4.60
N GLU A 136 -16.66 -0.09 4.35
CA GLU A 136 -17.19 -1.05 5.33
C GLU A 136 -16.08 -1.97 5.87
N ALA A 137 -15.00 -2.13 5.12
CA ALA A 137 -13.82 -2.87 5.53
C ALA A 137 -12.82 -2.02 6.34
N ALA A 138 -13.06 -0.71 6.53
CA ALA A 138 -12.15 0.17 7.24
C ALA A 138 -12.01 -0.21 8.72
N LEU A 139 -10.78 -0.16 9.24
CA LEU A 139 -10.43 -0.55 10.59
C LEU A 139 -9.59 0.55 11.25
N ALA A 140 -10.05 1.07 12.38
CA ALA A 140 -9.35 2.12 13.10
C ALA A 140 -7.95 1.69 13.58
N ASP A 141 -7.69 0.39 13.75
CA ASP A 141 -6.41 -0.18 14.19
C ASP A 141 -5.57 -0.79 13.05
N LEU A 142 -5.94 -0.56 11.77
CA LEU A 142 -5.26 -1.17 10.62
C LEU A 142 -3.72 -0.98 10.64
N TYR A 143 -3.26 0.19 11.08
CA TYR A 143 -1.85 0.58 11.04
C TYR A 143 -1.08 0.28 12.32
N VAL A 144 -1.74 -0.18 13.39
CA VAL A 144 -1.10 -0.40 14.68
C VAL A 144 0.04 -1.42 14.55
N GLY A 145 1.25 -0.99 14.87
CA GLY A 145 2.46 -1.81 14.77
C GLY A 145 2.84 -2.17 13.34
N LYS A 146 2.35 -1.44 12.33
CA LYS A 146 2.71 -1.61 10.93
C LYS A 146 3.75 -0.59 10.50
N LYS A 147 4.57 -1.00 9.54
CA LYS A 147 5.54 -0.10 8.90
C LYS A 147 4.80 0.85 7.98
N THR A 148 5.25 2.08 7.91
CA THR A 148 4.97 2.99 6.80
C THR A 148 6.28 3.40 6.15
N VAL A 149 6.35 3.48 4.84
CA VAL A 149 7.55 3.98 4.17
C VAL A 149 7.29 5.40 3.69
N LEU A 150 8.20 6.32 4.00
CA LEU A 150 8.23 7.67 3.43
C LEU A 150 9.33 7.74 2.38
N CYS A 151 9.02 8.33 1.23
CA CYS A 151 9.97 8.56 0.15
C CYS A 151 10.09 10.07 -0.15
N PRO A 152 10.62 10.86 0.80
CA PRO A 152 10.69 12.31 0.66
C PRO A 152 11.52 12.73 -0.55
N LEU A 153 11.06 13.80 -1.18
CA LEU A 153 11.72 14.50 -2.28
C LEU A 153 12.81 15.43 -1.74
N GLN A 154 13.76 15.81 -2.60
CA GLN A 154 14.76 16.82 -2.23
C GLN A 154 14.11 18.20 -2.00
N GLU A 155 13.00 18.44 -2.69
CA GLU A 155 12.20 19.65 -2.67
C GLU A 155 11.35 19.78 -1.38
N ASN A 156 11.13 18.69 -0.63
CA ASN A 156 10.27 18.74 0.56
C ASN A 156 10.94 19.50 1.72
N ARG A 157 10.17 20.34 2.40
CA ARG A 157 10.59 20.92 3.68
C ARG A 157 10.65 19.81 4.72
N ARG A 158 11.69 19.81 5.57
CA ARG A 158 11.83 18.84 6.67
C ARG A 158 10.62 18.82 7.62
N ALA A 159 9.98 19.98 7.81
CA ALA A 159 8.78 20.11 8.62
C ALA A 159 7.58 19.35 8.04
N ASP A 160 7.40 19.36 6.71
CA ASP A 160 6.29 18.66 6.06
C ASP A 160 6.47 17.14 6.14
N VAL A 161 7.71 16.66 5.94
CA VAL A 161 8.06 15.25 6.12
C VAL A 161 7.82 14.81 7.57
N ALA A 162 8.21 15.63 8.54
CA ALA A 162 7.96 15.36 9.96
C ALA A 162 6.46 15.38 10.31
N ARG A 163 5.65 16.19 9.63
CA ARG A 163 4.20 16.23 9.84
C ARG A 163 3.50 14.99 9.27
N VAL A 164 3.91 14.51 8.10
CA VAL A 164 3.42 13.23 7.54
C VAL A 164 3.86 12.05 8.40
N GLN A 165 5.11 12.06 8.88
CA GLN A 165 5.61 11.11 9.87
C GLN A 165 4.70 11.05 11.10
N ALA A 166 4.45 12.20 11.73
CA ALA A 166 3.63 12.29 12.93
C ALA A 166 2.18 11.85 12.69
N MET A 167 1.62 12.04 11.49
CA MET A 167 0.30 11.53 11.11
C MET A 167 0.27 9.99 11.16
N TRP A 168 1.24 9.33 10.53
CA TRP A 168 1.31 7.87 10.54
C TRP A 168 1.62 7.28 11.91
N ASP A 169 2.45 7.97 12.71
CA ASP A 169 2.73 7.60 14.11
C ASP A 169 1.46 7.72 14.97
N ALA A 170 0.67 8.79 14.79
CA ALA A 170 -0.62 8.97 15.48
C ALA A 170 -1.65 7.89 15.09
N ALA A 171 -1.58 7.35 13.87
CA ALA A 171 -2.37 6.21 13.43
C ALA A 171 -1.90 4.86 14.02
N GLY A 172 -0.79 4.85 14.77
CA GLY A 172 -0.20 3.66 15.39
C GLY A 172 0.84 2.95 14.51
N GLY A 173 1.16 3.51 13.34
CA GLY A 173 2.25 3.03 12.49
C GLY A 173 3.61 3.48 13.03
N TYR A 174 4.67 3.01 12.38
CA TYR A 174 6.02 3.56 12.55
C TYR A 174 6.68 3.65 11.19
N CYS A 175 7.27 4.80 10.89
CA CYS A 175 7.80 4.99 9.55
C CYS A 175 9.28 4.65 9.41
N HIS A 176 9.63 4.35 8.16
CA HIS A 176 10.99 4.24 7.67
C HIS A 176 11.15 5.14 6.46
N VAL A 177 12.30 5.78 6.33
CA VAL A 177 12.64 6.60 5.17
C VAL A 177 13.52 5.79 4.23
N MET A 178 13.18 5.78 2.93
CA MET A 178 14.05 5.24 1.87
C MET A 178 13.80 5.96 0.54
N SER A 179 14.71 5.81 -0.43
CA SER A 179 14.48 6.34 -1.77
C SER A 179 13.36 5.58 -2.49
N ALA A 180 12.70 6.23 -3.44
CA ALA A 180 11.63 5.61 -4.22
C ALA A 180 12.10 4.39 -5.03
N VAL A 181 13.31 4.46 -5.60
CA VAL A 181 13.91 3.34 -6.33
C VAL A 181 14.17 2.15 -5.41
N GLN A 182 14.66 2.40 -4.18
CA GLN A 182 14.87 1.34 -3.20
C GLN A 182 13.54 0.75 -2.72
N HIS A 183 12.54 1.59 -2.46
CA HIS A 183 11.18 1.16 -2.13
C HIS A 183 10.65 0.20 -3.19
N ASP A 184 10.64 0.64 -4.45
CA ASP A 184 10.05 -0.13 -5.54
C ASP A 184 10.79 -1.45 -5.78
N ALA A 185 12.13 -1.47 -5.64
CA ALA A 185 12.90 -2.71 -5.69
C ALA A 185 12.55 -3.67 -4.53
N VAL A 186 12.47 -3.17 -3.30
CA VAL A 186 12.12 -4.00 -2.13
C VAL A 186 10.73 -4.59 -2.28
N PHE A 187 9.72 -3.76 -2.59
CA PHE A 187 8.34 -4.22 -2.68
C PHE A 187 8.04 -5.04 -3.94
N ALA A 188 8.83 -4.89 -5.01
CA ALA A 188 8.80 -5.85 -6.12
C ALA A 188 9.08 -7.27 -5.62
N ALA A 189 10.11 -7.45 -4.80
CA ALA A 189 10.52 -8.77 -4.30
C ALA A 189 9.59 -9.32 -3.22
N VAL A 190 9.23 -8.49 -2.22
CA VAL A 190 8.56 -8.97 -1.00
C VAL A 190 7.03 -8.81 -1.02
N SER A 191 6.46 -8.18 -2.05
CA SER A 191 5.02 -7.95 -2.17
C SER A 191 4.48 -8.26 -3.57
N HIS A 192 5.02 -7.62 -4.61
CA HIS A 192 4.43 -7.69 -5.95
C HIS A 192 4.65 -9.05 -6.61
N LEU A 193 5.88 -9.57 -6.58
CA LEU A 193 6.19 -10.90 -7.08
C LEU A 193 5.33 -11.98 -6.39
N PRO A 194 5.23 -12.05 -5.03
CA PRO A 194 4.31 -12.97 -4.36
C PRO A 194 2.86 -12.93 -4.88
N HIS A 195 2.31 -11.74 -5.15
CA HIS A 195 0.95 -11.63 -5.70
C HIS A 195 0.87 -12.16 -7.13
N VAL A 196 1.81 -11.82 -8.01
CA VAL A 196 1.85 -12.33 -9.38
C VAL A 196 1.96 -13.86 -9.40
N LEU A 197 2.80 -14.43 -8.53
CA LEU A 197 2.96 -15.88 -8.42
C LEU A 197 1.69 -16.56 -7.87
N SER A 198 1.02 -15.93 -6.91
CA SER A 198 -0.28 -16.38 -6.42
C SER A 198 -1.33 -16.39 -7.53
N TYR A 199 -1.41 -15.33 -8.35
CA TYR A 199 -2.30 -15.30 -9.52
C TYR A 199 -1.92 -16.37 -10.56
N ALA A 200 -0.63 -16.52 -10.86
CA ALA A 200 -0.15 -17.51 -11.82
C ALA A 200 -0.50 -18.94 -11.39
N LEU A 201 -0.38 -19.26 -10.09
CA LEU A 201 -0.73 -20.58 -9.57
C LEU A 201 -2.23 -20.86 -9.70
N VAL A 202 -3.09 -19.90 -9.34
CA VAL A 202 -4.55 -20.05 -9.53
C VAL A 202 -4.89 -20.19 -11.01
N ALA A 203 -4.31 -19.34 -11.86
CA ALA A 203 -4.51 -19.38 -13.31
C ALA A 203 -4.11 -20.73 -13.91
N GLN A 204 -3.00 -21.33 -13.45
CA GLN A 204 -2.57 -22.65 -13.90
C GLN A 204 -3.61 -23.72 -13.57
N ILE A 205 -4.20 -23.69 -12.36
CA ILE A 205 -5.16 -24.70 -11.92
C ILE A 205 -6.48 -24.58 -12.68
N ILE A 206 -7.04 -23.37 -12.81
CA ILE A 206 -8.36 -23.18 -13.43
C ILE A 206 -8.36 -23.41 -14.95
N ASN A 207 -7.19 -23.38 -15.59
CA ASN A 207 -7.03 -23.66 -17.01
C ASN A 207 -6.72 -25.14 -17.32
N ALA A 208 -6.69 -26.02 -16.31
CA ALA A 208 -6.51 -27.45 -16.52
C ALA A 208 -7.84 -28.16 -16.84
N GLU A 209 -7.79 -29.25 -17.61
CA GLU A 209 -8.98 -30.06 -17.94
C GLU A 209 -9.70 -30.59 -16.68
N ASP A 210 -8.94 -30.91 -15.64
CA ASP A 210 -9.39 -31.43 -14.35
C ASP A 210 -9.45 -30.36 -13.24
N ALA A 211 -9.67 -29.09 -13.60
CA ALA A 211 -9.67 -27.96 -12.66
C ALA A 211 -10.56 -28.18 -11.43
N ALA A 212 -11.79 -28.68 -11.62
CA ALA A 212 -12.73 -28.94 -10.52
C ALA A 212 -12.17 -29.94 -9.51
N LEU A 213 -11.55 -31.02 -10.00
CA LEU A 213 -10.91 -32.04 -9.16
C LEU A 213 -9.71 -31.45 -8.39
N LYS A 214 -8.85 -30.70 -9.07
CA LYS A 214 -7.69 -30.04 -8.45
C LYS A 214 -8.09 -29.07 -7.34
N LEU A 215 -9.17 -28.32 -7.54
CA LEU A 215 -9.71 -27.40 -6.54
C LEU A 215 -10.36 -28.13 -5.36
N ASP A 216 -11.05 -29.25 -5.60
CA ASP A 216 -11.67 -30.06 -4.54
C ASP A 216 -10.62 -30.66 -3.58
N PHE A 217 -9.47 -31.06 -4.14
CA PHE A 217 -8.32 -31.56 -3.35
C PHE A 217 -7.36 -30.47 -2.86
N ALA A 218 -7.66 -29.18 -3.09
CA ALA A 218 -6.78 -28.10 -2.66
C ALA A 218 -6.76 -27.96 -1.12
N GLY A 219 -5.63 -28.34 -0.52
CA GLY A 219 -5.44 -28.27 0.94
C GLY A 219 -5.08 -26.87 1.47
N GLY A 220 -4.82 -26.79 2.77
CA GLY A 220 -4.50 -25.53 3.47
C GLY A 220 -3.31 -24.76 2.90
N GLY A 221 -2.25 -25.46 2.48
CA GLY A 221 -1.08 -24.81 1.88
C GLY A 221 -1.38 -24.08 0.57
N PHE A 222 -2.26 -24.64 -0.28
CA PHE A 222 -2.73 -23.95 -1.49
C PHE A 222 -3.55 -22.72 -1.11
N ARG A 223 -4.54 -22.90 -0.21
CA ARG A 223 -5.41 -21.82 0.26
C ARG A 223 -4.60 -20.63 0.82
N ASP A 224 -3.57 -20.89 1.61
CA ASP A 224 -2.73 -19.85 2.20
C ASP A 224 -1.87 -19.14 1.16
N PHE A 225 -1.26 -19.89 0.25
CA PHE A 225 -0.42 -19.34 -0.82
C PHE A 225 -1.24 -18.50 -1.80
N THR A 226 -2.48 -18.93 -2.10
CA THR A 226 -3.36 -18.27 -3.06
C THR A 226 -4.31 -17.25 -2.44
N ARG A 227 -4.32 -17.08 -1.11
CA ARG A 227 -5.22 -16.13 -0.42
C ARG A 227 -5.16 -14.74 -1.04
N ILE A 228 -3.96 -14.30 -1.41
CA ILE A 228 -3.72 -12.95 -1.95
C ILE A 228 -4.14 -12.79 -3.41
N ALA A 229 -4.40 -13.88 -4.16
CA ALA A 229 -5.02 -13.79 -5.49
C ALA A 229 -6.50 -13.35 -5.44
N ALA A 230 -7.13 -13.32 -4.25
CA ALA A 230 -8.46 -12.74 -4.07
C ALA A 230 -8.45 -11.19 -4.00
N SER A 231 -7.27 -10.56 -4.04
CA SER A 231 -7.14 -9.11 -4.03
C SER A 231 -7.70 -8.45 -5.29
N SER A 232 -7.95 -7.13 -5.23
CA SER A 232 -8.48 -6.33 -6.34
C SER A 232 -7.64 -6.47 -7.62
N PRO A 233 -8.21 -6.97 -8.74
CA PRO A 233 -7.51 -7.10 -10.01
C PRO A 233 -7.07 -5.75 -10.59
N GLU A 234 -7.89 -4.71 -10.46
CA GLU A 234 -7.56 -3.37 -10.98
C GLU A 234 -6.32 -2.78 -10.27
N MET A 235 -6.27 -2.91 -8.94
CA MET A 235 -5.13 -2.45 -8.15
C MET A 235 -3.85 -3.17 -8.53
N TRP A 236 -3.90 -4.51 -8.63
CA TRP A 236 -2.72 -5.32 -8.95
C TRP A 236 -2.26 -5.17 -10.40
N ARG A 237 -3.18 -4.93 -11.35
CA ARG A 237 -2.82 -4.49 -12.70
C ARG A 237 -1.99 -3.21 -12.63
N ASP A 238 -2.49 -2.20 -11.93
CA ASP A 238 -1.83 -0.89 -11.86
C ASP A 238 -0.45 -0.99 -11.20
N ILE A 239 -0.30 -1.77 -10.11
CA ILE A 239 0.99 -2.05 -9.46
C ILE A 239 1.98 -2.73 -10.41
N CYS A 240 1.52 -3.71 -11.19
CA CYS A 240 2.38 -4.41 -12.14
C CYS A 240 2.87 -3.47 -13.25
N LEU A 241 2.02 -2.56 -13.72
CA LEU A 241 2.38 -1.59 -14.76
C LEU A 241 3.29 -0.48 -14.21
N SER A 242 3.02 0.02 -13.00
CA SER A 242 3.79 1.12 -12.42
C SER A 242 5.18 0.70 -11.91
N ASN A 243 5.32 -0.53 -11.42
CA ASN A 243 6.62 -1.08 -10.98
C ASN A 243 7.15 -2.18 -11.91
N ARG A 244 6.84 -2.07 -13.21
CA ARG A 244 7.15 -3.05 -14.25
C ARG A 244 8.61 -3.50 -14.23
N ASP A 245 9.55 -2.57 -14.27
CA ASP A 245 10.95 -2.93 -14.49
C ASP A 245 11.57 -3.65 -13.28
N ALA A 246 11.21 -3.27 -12.05
CA ALA A 246 11.66 -4.00 -10.87
C ALA A 246 10.99 -5.37 -10.78
N LEU A 247 9.68 -5.44 -11.05
CA LEU A 247 8.94 -6.70 -11.04
C LEU A 247 9.46 -7.69 -12.10
N LEU A 248 9.81 -7.22 -13.31
CA LEU A 248 10.41 -8.08 -14.34
C LEU A 248 11.76 -8.66 -13.90
N ARG A 249 12.61 -7.88 -13.23
CA ARG A 249 13.88 -8.39 -12.68
C ARG A 249 13.65 -9.48 -11.64
N GLU A 250 12.66 -9.30 -10.77
CA GLU A 250 12.28 -10.28 -9.76
C GLU A 250 11.68 -11.55 -10.37
N LEU A 251 10.84 -11.41 -11.40
CA LEU A 251 10.30 -12.54 -12.17
C LEU A 251 11.42 -13.35 -12.83
N THR A 252 12.35 -12.70 -13.53
CA THR A 252 13.50 -13.39 -14.15
C THR A 252 14.35 -14.13 -13.12
N THR A 253 14.57 -13.52 -11.95
CA THR A 253 15.33 -14.15 -10.86
C THR A 253 14.59 -15.36 -10.31
N TYR A 254 13.26 -15.26 -10.15
CA TYR A 254 12.41 -16.34 -9.69
C TYR A 254 12.34 -17.50 -10.69
N GLU A 255 12.18 -17.21 -11.99
CA GLU A 255 12.20 -18.20 -13.07
C GLU A 255 13.50 -19.00 -13.06
N ALA A 256 14.64 -18.35 -12.84
CA ALA A 256 15.93 -19.04 -12.71
C ALA A 256 15.98 -19.98 -11.48
N VAL A 257 15.34 -19.61 -10.36
CA VAL A 257 15.21 -20.49 -9.18
C VAL A 257 14.35 -21.71 -9.51
N VAL A 258 13.17 -21.50 -10.11
CA VAL A 258 12.26 -22.59 -10.52
C VAL A 258 12.92 -23.50 -11.55
N GLY A 259 13.64 -22.94 -12.52
CA GLY A 259 14.39 -23.70 -13.53
C GLY A 259 15.44 -24.62 -12.92
N ARG A 260 16.18 -24.14 -11.90
CA ARG A 260 17.14 -24.98 -11.15
C ARG A 260 16.44 -26.11 -10.39
N LEU A 261 15.33 -25.81 -9.69
CA LEU A 261 14.55 -26.83 -8.98
C LEU A 261 13.99 -27.88 -9.94
N LYS A 262 13.45 -27.46 -11.08
CA LYS A 262 12.97 -28.36 -12.14
C LYS A 262 14.07 -29.30 -12.62
N LYS A 263 15.28 -28.79 -12.85
CA LYS A 263 16.43 -29.60 -13.26
C LYS A 263 16.79 -30.64 -12.20
N MET A 264 16.91 -30.23 -10.94
CA MET A 264 17.21 -31.14 -9.82
C MET A 264 16.16 -32.25 -9.68
N ILE A 265 14.87 -31.93 -9.85
CA ILE A 265 13.78 -32.93 -9.85
C ILE A 265 13.93 -33.91 -11.03
N ALA A 266 14.17 -33.40 -12.24
CA ALA A 266 14.32 -34.24 -13.44
C ALA A 266 15.50 -35.22 -13.32
N GLU A 267 16.60 -34.76 -12.71
CA GLU A 267 17.82 -35.54 -12.47
C GLU A 267 17.74 -36.43 -11.22
N ARG A 268 16.65 -36.32 -10.43
CA ARG A 268 16.47 -36.99 -9.13
C ARG A 268 17.61 -36.70 -8.14
N ASP A 269 18.17 -35.49 -8.18
CA ASP A 269 19.25 -35.04 -7.30
C ASP A 269 18.71 -34.70 -5.90
N SER A 270 18.56 -35.76 -5.09
CA SER A 270 18.01 -35.67 -3.73
C SER A 270 18.79 -34.70 -2.84
N ASP A 271 20.13 -34.78 -2.86
CA ASP A 271 20.98 -33.98 -1.98
C ASP A 271 20.93 -32.49 -2.35
N ALA A 272 20.86 -32.15 -3.64
CA ALA A 272 20.73 -30.76 -4.07
C ALA A 272 19.37 -30.16 -3.68
N LEU A 273 18.29 -30.92 -3.83
CA LEU A 273 16.96 -30.49 -3.40
C LEU A 273 16.93 -30.22 -1.90
N GLU A 274 17.43 -31.15 -1.09
CA GLU A 274 17.42 -31.01 0.36
C GLU A 274 18.23 -29.79 0.82
N ARG A 275 19.39 -29.52 0.21
CA ARG A 275 20.19 -28.33 0.51
C ARG A 275 19.41 -27.03 0.26
N VAL A 276 18.69 -26.94 -0.86
CA VAL A 276 17.90 -25.74 -1.19
C VAL A 276 16.74 -25.58 -0.22
N PHE A 277 16.00 -26.65 0.06
CA PHE A 277 14.85 -26.61 0.97
C PHE A 277 15.26 -26.30 2.41
N ARG A 278 16.35 -26.90 2.89
CA ARG A 278 16.88 -26.63 4.24
C ARG A 278 17.21 -25.16 4.41
N ARG A 279 17.96 -24.58 3.47
CA ARG A 279 18.32 -23.15 3.50
C ARG A 279 17.10 -22.24 3.49
N ALA A 280 16.08 -22.56 2.68
CA ALA A 280 14.83 -21.81 2.64
C ALA A 280 14.04 -21.93 3.97
N SER A 281 13.99 -23.13 4.55
CA SER A 281 13.33 -23.40 5.83
C SER A 281 14.00 -22.64 6.98
N GLU A 282 15.33 -22.72 7.09
CA GLU A 282 16.10 -22.02 8.11
C GLU A 282 15.91 -20.51 8.02
N ALA A 283 15.98 -19.94 6.81
CA ALA A 283 15.74 -18.51 6.61
C ALA A 283 14.31 -18.10 7.00
N ARG A 284 13.30 -18.93 6.70
CA ARG A 284 11.91 -18.66 7.04
C ARG A 284 11.64 -18.73 8.55
N LEU A 285 12.27 -19.67 9.24
CA LEU A 285 12.16 -19.84 10.71
C LEU A 285 12.90 -18.74 11.47
N ALA A 286 14.04 -18.29 10.95
CA ALA A 286 14.79 -17.17 11.52
C ALA A 286 14.12 -15.81 11.29
N TRP A 287 13.21 -15.69 10.31
CA TRP A 287 12.50 -14.43 10.05
C TRP A 287 11.57 -14.08 11.23
N PRO A 288 11.82 -12.98 11.97
CA PRO A 288 11.07 -12.67 13.18
C PRO A 288 9.59 -12.46 12.86
N GLN A 289 8.71 -13.28 13.44
CA GLN A 289 7.30 -12.95 13.52
C GLN A 289 7.15 -11.87 14.60
N ARG A 290 7.14 -10.59 14.21
CA ARG A 290 6.68 -9.55 15.15
C ARG A 290 5.21 -9.79 15.41
N VAL A 291 4.92 -10.40 16.55
CA VAL A 291 3.58 -10.47 17.12
C VAL A 291 3.10 -9.03 17.31
N ALA A 292 2.00 -8.66 16.66
CA ALA A 292 1.33 -7.41 16.97
C ALA A 292 0.85 -7.50 18.42
N GLY A 293 1.55 -6.83 19.36
CA GLY A 293 1.08 -6.76 20.75
C GLY A 293 2.10 -6.65 21.88
N THR A 294 3.42 -6.69 21.66
CA THR A 294 4.37 -6.48 22.76
C THR A 294 5.38 -5.38 22.43
N SER A 295 4.99 -4.15 22.75
CA SER A 295 5.94 -3.11 23.13
C SER A 295 6.47 -3.46 24.52
N GLN A 296 7.68 -4.02 24.61
CA GLN A 296 8.52 -3.80 25.78
C GLN A 296 9.57 -2.75 25.40
N PRO A 297 9.69 -1.66 26.16
CA PRO A 297 10.79 -0.73 25.99
C PRO A 297 12.04 -1.32 26.63
N GLU A 298 13.15 -1.27 25.91
CA GLU A 298 14.46 -1.04 26.53
C GLU A 298 14.71 0.47 26.57
#